data_AF-A0A5N9DUN3-F1
#
_entry.id   AF-A0A5N9DUN3-F1
#
_cell.length_a   1.000
_cell.length_b   1.000
_cell.length_c   1.000
_cell.angle_alpha   90.00
_cell.angle_beta   90.00
_cell.angle_gamma   90.00
#
_symmetry.space_group_name_H-M   'P 1'
#
loop_
_entity.id
_entity.type
_entity.pdbx_description
1 polymer ?
#
loop_
_entity_poly.entity_id
_entity_poly.type
_entity_poly.pdbx_seq_one_letter_code
_entity_poly.pdbx_strand_id
1 'polypeptide(L)'
;MAFFINKHNLTNRKIALLGISQATCTLLYVLFVATTLIFLIPTFEELFPEDGKSLVNLVLASGFIMFFIASASITGILVFGYPVILALHQQLKEAILLVSVTIFTIILFILILTIVLGILAIIV
;
A
#
# COMPACT_ATOMS: atom_id res chain seq x y z
N MET A 1 -13.06 -23.84 -19.30
CA MET A 1 -12.84 -22.56 -20.00
C MET A 1 -11.35 -22.28 -19.95
N ALA A 2 -10.61 -22.75 -20.96
CA ALA A 2 -9.17 -22.65 -21.04
C ALA A 2 -8.80 -21.18 -21.30
N PHE A 3 -8.54 -20.43 -20.22
CA PHE A 3 -7.96 -19.11 -20.31
C PHE A 3 -6.55 -19.29 -20.89
N PHE A 4 -6.36 -18.83 -22.12
CA PHE A 4 -5.11 -18.85 -22.87
C PHE A 4 -3.94 -18.43 -21.96
N ILE A 5 -3.18 -19.41 -21.47
CA ILE A 5 -1.86 -19.16 -20.88
C ILE A 5 -0.91 -18.93 -22.06
N ASN A 6 -0.99 -17.74 -22.64
CA ASN A 6 0.07 -17.27 -23.53
C ASN A 6 1.28 -17.01 -22.64
N LYS A 7 2.31 -17.85 -22.77
CA LYS A 7 3.59 -17.69 -22.08
C LYS A 7 4.29 -16.45 -22.63
N HIS A 8 3.92 -15.30 -22.09
CA HIS A 8 4.58 -14.05 -22.42
C HIS A 8 5.94 -14.05 -21.70
N ASN A 9 7.02 -14.30 -22.45
CA ASN A 9 8.37 -14.11 -21.93
C ASN A 9 8.57 -12.62 -21.62
N LEU A 10 8.35 -12.23 -20.36
CA LEU A 10 8.61 -10.87 -19.90
C LEU A 10 10.12 -10.74 -19.69
N THR A 11 10.73 -9.80 -20.41
CA THR A 11 12.13 -9.44 -20.20
C THR A 11 12.31 -8.91 -18.77
N ASN A 12 13.43 -9.24 -18.11
CA ASN A 12 13.78 -8.74 -16.77
C ASN A 12 13.60 -7.22 -16.62
N ARG A 13 13.90 -6.45 -17.68
CA ARG A 13 13.67 -4.99 -17.72
C ARG A 13 12.20 -4.60 -17.57
N LYS A 14 11.28 -5.34 -18.20
CA LYS A 14 9.83 -5.08 -18.12
C LYS A 14 9.31 -5.42 -16.72
N ILE A 15 9.78 -6.52 -16.14
CA ILE A 15 9.40 -6.92 -14.78
C ILE A 15 9.90 -5.88 -13.77
N ALA A 16 11.12 -5.36 -13.94
CA ALA A 16 11.64 -4.29 -13.10
C ALA A 16 10.80 -3.00 -13.20
N LEU A 17 10.44 -2.58 -14.42
CA LEU A 17 9.56 -1.42 -14.63
C LEU A 17 8.17 -1.61 -14.00
N LEU A 18 7.61 -2.82 -14.09
CA LEU A 18 6.34 -3.15 -13.45
C LEU A 18 6.47 -3.08 -11.92
N GLY A 19 7.55 -3.60 -11.35
CA GLY A 19 7.82 -3.51 -9.91
C GLY A 19 7.96 -2.06 -9.41
N ILE A 20 8.68 -1.21 -10.17
CA ILE A 20 8.78 0.22 -9.87
C ILE A 20 7.41 0.90 -9.94
N SER A 21 6.65 0.68 -11.02
CA SER A 21 5.31 1.24 -11.16
C SER A 21 4.37 0.78 -10.03
N GLN A 22 4.47 -0.49 -9.64
CA GLN A 22 3.68 -1.07 -8.57
C GLN A 22 4.02 -0.44 -7.21
N ALA A 23 5.31 -0.27 -6.92
CA ALA A 23 5.77 0.45 -5.74
C ALA A 23 5.28 1.91 -5.74
N THR A 24 5.37 2.62 -6.87
CA THR A 24 4.88 4.00 -6.99
C THR A 24 3.37 4.10 -6.74
N CYS A 25 2.56 3.24 -7.35
CA CYS A 25 1.11 3.22 -7.10
C CYS A 25 0.79 2.92 -5.64
N THR A 26 1.52 1.98 -5.04
CA THR A 26 1.35 1.64 -3.61
C THR A 26 1.66 2.84 -2.72
N LEU A 27 2.74 3.57 -3.00
CA LEU A 27 3.11 4.77 -2.25
C LEU A 27 2.06 5.87 -2.41
N LEU A 28 1.57 6.13 -3.63
CA LEU A 28 0.51 7.12 -3.85
C LEU A 28 -0.77 6.76 -3.08
N TYR A 29 -1.14 5.48 -3.06
CA TYR A 29 -2.29 5.01 -2.29
C TYR A 29 -2.08 5.22 -0.78
N VAL A 30 -0.92 4.83 -0.25
CA VAL A 30 -0.61 5.02 1.18
C VAL A 30 -0.58 6.50 1.56
N LEU A 31 -0.03 7.37 0.71
CA LEU A 31 -0.06 8.82 0.92
C LEU A 31 -1.50 9.36 0.93
N PHE A 32 -2.35 8.91 0.01
CA PHE A 32 -3.76 9.29 -0.02
C PHE A 32 -4.51 8.85 1.25
N VAL A 33 -4.25 7.63 1.73
CA VAL A 33 -4.83 7.15 2.99
C VAL A 33 -4.32 7.97 4.17
N ALA A 34 -3.01 8.25 4.23
CA ALA A 34 -2.40 9.04 5.30
C ALA A 34 -2.95 10.47 5.35
N THR A 35 -3.08 11.15 4.20
CA THR A 35 -3.68 12.50 4.15
C THR A 35 -5.14 12.45 4.58
N THR A 36 -5.92 11.48 4.10
CA THR A 36 -7.32 11.29 4.52
C THR A 36 -7.41 11.12 6.04
N LEU A 37 -6.52 10.34 6.65
CA LEU A 37 -6.49 10.16 8.11
C LEU A 37 -6.15 11.45 8.85
N ILE A 38 -5.13 12.20 8.40
CA ILE A 38 -4.76 13.49 9.01
C ILE A 38 -5.94 14.47 8.98
N PHE A 39 -6.70 14.52 7.88
CA PHE A 39 -7.88 15.38 7.78
C PHE A 39 -9.06 14.88 8.63
N LEU A 40 -9.18 13.57 8.84
CA LEU A 40 -10.35 12.97 9.51
C LEU A 40 -10.19 12.86 11.04
N ILE A 41 -8.95 12.72 11.56
CA ILE A 41 -8.64 12.66 13.00
C ILE A 41 -9.21 13.84 13.81
N PRO A 42 -9.03 15.12 13.45
CA PRO A 42 -9.56 16.23 14.24
C PRO A 42 -11.10 16.22 14.29
N THR A 43 -11.76 15.80 13.21
CA THR A 43 -13.21 15.61 13.19
C THR A 43 -13.65 14.51 14.16
N PHE A 44 -12.87 13.45 14.30
CA PHE A 44 -13.16 12.41 15.29
C PHE A 44 -13.03 12.94 16.72
N GLU A 45 -11.96 13.65 17.05
CA GLU A 45 -11.76 14.23 18.39
C GLU A 45 -12.88 15.19 18.79
N GLU A 46 -13.37 16.03 17.87
CA GLU A 46 -14.52 16.91 18.11
C GLU A 46 -15.85 16.16 18.32
N LEU A 47 -15.99 14.96 17.74
CA LEU A 47 -17.17 14.11 17.87
C LEU A 47 -17.11 13.15 19.08
N PHE A 48 -16.01 13.12 19.84
CA PHE A 48 -15.83 12.33 21.05
C PHE A 48 -15.88 13.20 22.32
N PRO A 49 -17.04 13.67 22.78
CA PRO A 49 -17.13 14.23 24.13
C PRO A 49 -16.76 13.16 25.17
N GLU A 50 -15.94 13.52 26.16
CA GLU A 50 -15.41 12.59 27.19
C GLU A 50 -16.52 11.92 28.04
N ASP A 51 -17.73 12.45 27.99
CA ASP A 51 -18.85 12.05 28.84
C ASP A 51 -19.81 11.10 28.12
N GLY A 52 -19.39 9.86 27.90
CA GLY A 52 -20.38 8.80 27.67
C GLY A 52 -19.88 7.58 26.93
N LYS A 53 -20.05 6.42 27.58
CA LYS A 53 -20.04 5.08 26.97
C LYS A 53 -21.17 4.94 25.95
N SER A 54 -21.08 5.67 24.84
CA SER A 54 -22.09 5.71 23.79
C SER A 54 -21.79 4.63 22.76
N LEU A 55 -22.85 3.95 22.29
CA LEU A 55 -22.79 3.07 21.12
C LEU A 55 -22.15 3.78 19.91
N VAL A 56 -22.24 5.11 19.84
CA VAL A 56 -21.58 5.94 18.83
C VAL A 56 -20.06 5.76 18.85
N ASN A 57 -19.42 5.70 20.03
CA ASN A 57 -17.97 5.54 20.12
C ASN A 57 -17.52 4.16 19.65
N LEU A 58 -18.31 3.12 19.96
CA LEU A 58 -18.07 1.76 19.48
C LEU A 58 -18.23 1.68 17.94
N VAL A 59 -19.26 2.34 17.38
CA VAL A 59 -19.49 2.38 15.93
C VAL A 59 -18.35 3.12 15.23
N LEU A 60 -17.92 4.29 15.72
CA LEU A 60 -16.80 5.05 15.13
C LEU A 60 -15.49 4.26 15.20
N ALA A 61 -15.16 3.66 16.36
CA ALA A 61 -13.97 2.83 16.52
C ALA A 61 -14.00 1.61 15.58
N SER A 62 -15.14 0.92 15.46
CA SER A 62 -15.29 -0.21 14.55
C SER A 62 -15.19 0.21 13.08
N GLY A 63 -15.74 1.38 12.71
CA GLY A 63 -15.63 1.95 11.37
C GLY A 63 -14.18 2.27 11.00
N PHE A 64 -13.41 2.84 11.94
CA PHE A 64 -11.98 3.08 11.75
C PHE A 64 -11.20 1.78 11.52
N ILE A 65 -11.46 0.74 12.32
CA ILE A 65 -10.81 -0.57 12.15
C ILE A 65 -11.19 -1.19 10.80
N MET A 66 -12.46 -1.13 10.39
CA MET A 66 -12.90 -1.62 9.08
C MET A 66 -12.21 -0.87 7.93
N PHE A 67 -12.08 0.45 8.04
CA PHE A 67 -11.35 1.26 7.07
C PHE A 67 -9.87 0.85 6.99
N PHE A 68 -9.23 0.61 8.14
CA PHE A 68 -7.85 0.15 8.19
C PHE A 68 -7.67 -1.23 7.53
N ILE A 69 -8.56 -2.18 7.81
CA ILE A 69 -8.54 -3.52 7.18
C ILE A 69 -8.76 -3.42 5.67
N ALA A 70 -9.71 -2.60 5.23
CA ALA A 70 -9.97 -2.38 3.80
C ALA A 70 -8.73 -1.78 3.11
N SER A 71 -8.10 -0.79 3.74
CA SER A 71 -6.87 -0.17 3.22
C SER A 71 -5.70 -1.15 3.14
N ALA A 72 -5.48 -1.95 4.18
CA ALA A 72 -4.46 -3.00 4.19
C ALA A 72 -4.73 -4.04 3.10
N SER A 73 -6.00 -4.39 2.86
CA SER A 73 -6.40 -5.32 1.79
C SER A 73 -6.12 -4.76 0.40
N ILE A 74 -6.46 -3.49 0.14
CA ILE A 74 -6.16 -2.80 -1.13
C ILE A 74 -4.65 -2.73 -1.34
N THR A 75 -3.89 -2.38 -0.31
CA THR A 75 -2.42 -2.37 -0.33
C THR A 75 -1.86 -3.75 -0.65
N GLY A 76 -2.40 -4.80 -0.01
CA GLY A 76 -2.03 -6.19 -0.30
C GLY A 76 -2.27 -6.58 -1.75
N ILE A 77 -3.41 -6.18 -2.33
CA ILE A 77 -3.71 -6.42 -3.75
C ILE A 77 -2.78 -5.64 -4.66
N LEU A 78 -2.46 -4.38 -4.33
CA LEU A 78 -1.50 -3.58 -5.11
C LEU A 78 -0.10 -4.19 -5.12
N VAL A 79 0.35 -4.76 -4.00
CA VAL A 79 1.69 -5.35 -3.86
C VAL A 79 1.76 -6.79 -4.36
N PHE A 80 0.70 -7.59 -4.20
CA PHE A 80 0.74 -9.02 -4.50
C PHE A 80 -0.17 -9.47 -5.65
N GLY A 81 -1.08 -8.63 -6.12
CA GLY A 81 -2.06 -9.00 -7.15
C GLY A 81 -1.39 -9.47 -8.45
N TYR A 82 -0.45 -8.69 -8.99
CA TYR A 82 0.26 -9.08 -10.21
C TYR A 82 1.24 -10.26 -10.01
N PRO A 83 2.06 -10.31 -8.94
CA PRO A 83 2.85 -11.50 -8.61
C PRO A 83 2.04 -12.80 -8.51
N VAL A 84 0.83 -12.76 -7.92
CA VAL A 84 -0.04 -13.93 -7.79
C VAL A 84 -0.49 -14.42 -9.17
N ILE A 85 -0.84 -13.51 -10.09
CA ILE A 85 -1.19 -13.86 -11.47
C ILE A 85 0.00 -14.53 -12.19
N LEU A 86 1.22 -14.01 -12.02
CA LEU A 86 2.42 -14.62 -12.60
C LEU A 86 2.71 -16.01 -12.02
N ALA A 87 2.49 -16.19 -10.72
CA ALA A 87 2.65 -17.48 -10.06
C ALA A 87 1.66 -18.52 -10.60
N LEU A 88 0.39 -18.13 -10.83
CA LEU A 88 -0.63 -18.99 -11.44
C LEU A 88 -0.30 -19.38 -12.88
N HIS A 89 0.43 -18.54 -13.62
CA HIS A 89 0.97 -18.86 -14.95
C HIS A 89 2.28 -19.65 -14.93
N GLN A 90 2.68 -20.22 -13.78
CA GLN A 90 3.92 -20.97 -13.59
C GLN A 90 5.22 -20.16 -13.82
N GLN A 91 5.14 -18.82 -13.88
CA GLN A 91 6.28 -17.93 -14.02
C GLN A 91 6.85 -17.52 -12.65
N LEU A 92 7.16 -18.50 -11.79
CA LEU A 92 7.57 -18.26 -10.39
C LEU A 92 8.83 -17.40 -10.28
N LYS A 93 9.79 -17.56 -11.20
CA LYS A 93 11.02 -16.75 -11.23
C LYS A 93 10.71 -15.27 -11.45
N GLU A 94 9.79 -14.97 -12.35
CA GLU A 94 9.38 -13.60 -12.69
C GLU A 94 8.53 -12.99 -11.56
N ALA A 95 7.64 -13.79 -10.95
CA ALA A 95 6.86 -13.38 -9.78
C ALA A 95 7.77 -13.02 -8.58
N ILE A 96 8.75 -13.86 -8.25
CA ILE A 96 9.69 -13.61 -7.15
C ILE A 96 10.53 -12.36 -7.45
N LEU A 97 11.00 -12.20 -8.69
CA LEU A 97 11.78 -11.03 -9.10
C LEU A 97 10.95 -9.74 -8.96
N LEU A 98 9.69 -9.76 -9.40
CA LEU A 98 8.78 -8.63 -9.27
C LEU A 98 8.53 -8.23 -7.81
N VAL A 99 8.25 -9.20 -6.93
CA VAL A 99 8.03 -8.95 -5.50
C VAL A 99 9.30 -8.38 -4.86
N SER A 100 10.45 -8.98 -5.16
CA SER A 100 11.74 -8.52 -4.64
C SER A 100 12.04 -7.08 -5.06
N VAL A 101 11.86 -6.74 -6.35
CA VAL A 101 12.00 -5.37 -6.84
C VAL A 101 11.03 -4.43 -6.14
N THR A 102 9.77 -4.83 -5.99
CA THR A 102 8.73 -3.99 -5.36
C THR A 102 9.07 -3.69 -3.90
N ILE A 103 9.43 -4.71 -3.11
CA ILE A 103 9.82 -4.56 -1.71
C ILE A 103 11.08 -3.70 -1.60
N PHE A 104 12.09 -3.96 -2.43
CA PHE A 104 13.33 -3.18 -2.45
C PHE A 104 13.07 -1.72 -2.77
N THR A 105 12.22 -1.43 -3.77
CA THR A 105 11.83 -0.07 -4.12
C THR A 105 11.06 0.61 -2.99
N ILE A 106 10.12 -0.07 -2.34
CA ILE A 106 9.40 0.47 -1.17
C ILE A 106 10.38 0.84 -0.04
N ILE A 107 11.31 -0.05 0.30
CA ILE A 107 12.32 0.20 1.34
C ILE A 107 13.19 1.40 0.98
N LEU A 108 13.65 1.49 -0.27
CA LEU A 108 14.42 2.63 -0.76
C LEU A 108 13.64 3.94 -0.63
N PHE A 109 12.36 3.95 -0.99
CA PHE A 109 11.50 5.12 -0.85
C PHE A 109 11.34 5.55 0.61
N ILE A 110 11.12 4.60 1.53
CA ILE A 110 11.01 4.88 2.97
C ILE A 110 12.31 5.49 3.50
N LEU A 111 13.46 4.95 3.09
CA LEU A 111 14.77 5.46 3.48
C LEU A 111 14.99 6.90 2.98
N ILE A 112 14.74 7.14 1.70
CA ILE A 112 14.85 8.47 1.08
C ILE A 112 13.92 9.46 1.80
N LEU A 113 12.67 9.08 2.05
CA LEU A 113 11.69 9.94 2.69
C LEU A 113 12.11 10.29 4.13
N THR A 114 12.61 9.32 4.89
CA THR A 114 13.13 9.54 6.26
C THR A 114 14.33 10.50 6.26
N ILE A 115 15.26 10.31 5.33
CA ILE A 115 16.45 11.19 5.20
C ILE A 115 16.01 12.61 4.84
N VAL A 116 15.12 12.77 3.86
CA VAL A 116 14.64 14.10 3.42
C VAL A 116 13.91 14.83 4.54
N LEU A 117 13.01 14.14 5.26
CA LEU A 117 12.33 14.72 6.42
C LEU A 117 13.30 15.08 7.55
N GLY A 118 14.29 14.22 7.82
CA GLY A 118 15.32 14.49 8.83
C GLY A 118 16.17 15.71 8.48
N ILE A 119 16.59 15.85 7.22
CA ILE A 119 17.33 17.03 6.74
C ILE A 119 16.45 18.28 6.85
N LEU A 120 15.19 18.21 6.42
CA LEU A 120 14.25 19.33 6.50
C LEU A 120 14.06 19.81 7.94
N ALA A 121 13.91 18.87 8.89
CA ALA A 121 13.76 19.18 10.31
C ALA A 121 15.01 19.79 10.97
N ILE A 122 16.20 19.63 10.38
CA ILE A 122 17.44 20.29 10.85
C ILE A 122 17.54 21.71 10.29
N ILE A 123 16.97 21.96 9.11
CA ILE A 123 17.06 23.24 8.41
C ILE A 123 15.98 24.24 8.89
N VAL A 124 14.79 23.76 9.25
CA VAL A 124 13.65 24.55 9.77
C VAL A 124 13.81 24.80 11.27
#